data_AF-A0A1B1ETT9-F1
#
_entry.id   AF-A0A1B1ETT9-F1
#
_cell.length_a   1.000
_cell.length_b   1.000
_cell.length_c   1.000
_cell.angle_alpha   90.00
_cell.angle_beta   90.00
_cell.angle_gamma   90.00
#
_symmetry.space_group_name_H-M   'P 1'
#
loop_
_entity.id
_entity.type
_entity.pdbx_description
1 polymer ?
#
loop_
_entity_poly.entity_id
_entity_poly.type
_entity_poly.pdbx_seq_one_letter_code
_entity_poly.pdbx_strand_id
1 'polypeptide(L)'
;MKFIKNTCEKNFFDKFKPSPIPILFIPFNQSDDKCNNCGNKYSETLLFKQKYCRECLLRYITDITDNYTYLDIYISTINSKCNEHETIRNEEFYTRSIKEWCKNCSIISYFKQIPTNSLAYYDDDFNFEEQNMIIKNEKDCKFCGKLIYKTSLLYEKLKICSDCYPISYEFIISSTTEETIPIFYLPWWDTFCVCVRCKAKLLSGGANQKWCSYCFIIYSGCRYCLTTNIIFGLTCQTHCKKCKRVMPIFIDNTIVNIGSNEIDDFVYKKRNIVNDLKNIYTKDIDKYDDNPLNVYDFFKEKLCVKSVSEAIIEWIPYSRIKNLKEITKGDFGIIYQATWLDGGISGGTGYSRKKNETVAIKRFIDCINHKRDLLNEVIIFKFFNVN
;
A
#
# COMPACT_ATOMS: atom_id res chain seq x y z
N MET A 1 25.64 -13.97 12.25
CA MET A 1 25.01 -13.14 13.31
C MET A 1 23.67 -13.79 13.65
N LYS A 2 23.52 -14.35 14.87
CA LYS A 2 22.32 -15.09 15.28
C LYS A 2 21.13 -14.13 15.29
N PHE A 3 20.24 -14.26 14.32
CA PHE A 3 18.98 -13.52 14.31
C PHE A 3 18.19 -13.89 15.56
N ILE A 4 17.82 -12.87 16.34
CA ILE A 4 16.90 -13.01 17.46
C ILE A 4 15.63 -13.59 16.87
N LYS A 5 15.37 -14.85 17.22
CA LYS A 5 14.12 -15.56 16.94
C LYS A 5 13.05 -14.80 17.73
N ASN A 6 12.37 -13.87 17.07
CA ASN A 6 11.34 -13.06 17.70
C ASN A 6 10.25 -14.03 18.19
N THR A 7 10.18 -14.25 19.49
CA THR A 7 9.25 -15.19 20.14
C THR A 7 7.78 -14.85 19.88
N CYS A 8 7.48 -13.66 19.31
CA CYS A 8 6.16 -13.26 18.83
C CYS A 8 5.73 -13.85 17.48
N GLU A 9 6.62 -14.37 16.63
CA GLU A 9 6.21 -14.93 15.32
C GLU A 9 5.28 -16.15 15.46
N LYS A 10 5.36 -16.88 16.58
CA LYS A 10 4.52 -18.06 16.83
C LYS A 10 3.06 -17.73 17.14
N ASN A 11 2.74 -16.53 17.63
CA ASN A 11 1.41 -16.29 18.21
C ASN A 11 0.39 -15.60 17.28
N PHE A 12 0.81 -15.04 16.14
CA PHE A 12 -0.13 -14.39 15.20
C PHE A 12 -0.66 -15.32 14.12
N PHE A 13 0.22 -16.12 13.50
CA PHE A 13 -0.14 -16.94 12.34
C PHE A 13 -1.14 -18.07 12.67
N ASP A 14 -1.27 -18.40 13.95
CA ASP A 14 -2.18 -19.45 14.43
C ASP A 14 -3.61 -18.92 14.71
N LYS A 15 -3.83 -17.59 14.77
CA LYS A 15 -5.11 -17.01 15.22
C LYS A 15 -6.20 -16.93 14.15
N PHE A 16 -5.80 -16.83 12.88
CA PHE A 16 -6.71 -16.81 11.74
C PHE A 16 -6.22 -17.81 10.71
N LYS A 17 -7.05 -18.79 10.36
CA LYS A 17 -6.73 -19.67 9.23
C LYS A 17 -6.72 -18.85 7.92
N PRO A 18 -5.85 -19.17 6.95
CA PRO A 18 -6.02 -18.66 5.61
C PRO A 18 -7.39 -19.08 5.08
N SER A 19 -8.08 -18.17 4.39
CA SER A 19 -9.33 -18.52 3.72
C SER A 19 -9.12 -19.67 2.73
N PRO A 20 -10.10 -20.59 2.58
CA PRO A 20 -10.04 -21.64 1.57
C PRO A 20 -10.15 -21.09 0.15
N ILE A 21 -10.82 -19.95 -0.03
CA ILE A 21 -11.02 -19.29 -1.32
C ILE A 21 -10.53 -17.82 -1.29
N PRO A 22 -10.19 -17.21 -2.44
CA PRO A 22 -9.77 -15.81 -2.46
C PRO A 22 -10.86 -14.83 -1.98
N ILE A 23 -10.48 -13.88 -1.13
CA ILE A 23 -11.37 -12.80 -0.66
C ILE A 23 -11.39 -11.67 -1.70
N LEU A 24 -12.34 -11.76 -2.64
CA LEU A 24 -12.43 -10.87 -3.81
C LEU A 24 -13.38 -9.68 -3.64
N PHE A 25 -14.12 -9.62 -2.54
CA PHE A 25 -15.11 -8.56 -2.32
C PHE A 25 -14.52 -7.26 -1.77
N ILE A 26 -13.22 -7.20 -1.44
CA ILE A 26 -12.53 -5.99 -0.97
C ILE A 26 -11.64 -5.44 -2.09
N PRO A 27 -11.64 -4.14 -2.41
CA PRO A 27 -10.71 -3.58 -3.39
C PRO A 27 -9.26 -3.60 -2.87
N PHE A 28 -8.29 -3.65 -3.78
CA PHE A 28 -6.87 -3.42 -3.41
C PHE A 28 -6.48 -1.93 -3.44
N ASN A 29 -7.30 -1.11 -4.10
CA ASN A 29 -7.12 0.32 -4.19
C ASN A 29 -8.42 1.03 -3.76
N GLN A 30 -8.35 1.86 -2.72
CA GLN A 30 -9.48 2.61 -2.20
C GLN A 30 -10.09 3.60 -3.21
N SER A 31 -9.34 4.01 -4.25
CA SER A 31 -9.86 4.88 -5.30
C SER A 31 -10.76 4.15 -6.31
N ASP A 32 -10.82 2.82 -6.26
CA ASP A 32 -11.67 2.05 -7.18
C ASP A 32 -13.15 2.19 -6.77
N ASP A 33 -14.01 2.56 -7.70
CA ASP A 33 -15.45 2.72 -7.43
C ASP A 33 -16.28 1.50 -7.82
N LYS A 34 -15.77 0.70 -8.76
CA LYS A 34 -16.41 -0.52 -9.25
C LYS A 34 -15.62 -1.76 -8.83
N CYS A 35 -16.34 -2.82 -8.53
CA CYS A 35 -15.77 -4.11 -8.17
C CYS A 35 -15.04 -4.73 -9.36
N ASN A 36 -13.76 -5.05 -9.16
CA ASN A 36 -12.93 -5.66 -10.20
C ASN A 36 -13.38 -7.08 -10.57
N ASN A 37 -14.25 -7.70 -9.77
CA ASN A 37 -14.75 -9.06 -10.00
C ASN A 37 -16.13 -9.09 -10.68
N CYS A 38 -17.06 -8.22 -10.29
CA CYS A 38 -18.44 -8.26 -10.81
C CYS A 38 -18.92 -6.94 -11.45
N GLY A 39 -18.10 -5.89 -11.49
CA GLY A 39 -18.42 -4.60 -12.09
C GLY A 39 -19.38 -3.70 -11.29
N ASN A 40 -20.04 -4.24 -10.25
CA ASN A 40 -20.96 -3.47 -9.41
C ASN A 40 -20.22 -2.42 -8.57
N LYS A 41 -20.90 -1.33 -8.23
CA LYS A 41 -20.35 -0.29 -7.35
C LYS A 41 -20.02 -0.89 -5.98
N TYR A 42 -18.88 -0.50 -5.40
CA TYR A 42 -18.57 -0.84 -4.02
C TYR A 42 -19.54 -0.14 -3.04
N SER A 43 -19.91 -0.85 -1.99
CA SER A 43 -20.55 -0.29 -0.80
C SER A 43 -19.48 0.12 0.21
N GLU A 44 -19.83 1.00 1.14
CA GLU A 44 -18.96 1.44 2.21
C GLU A 44 -19.40 0.85 3.55
N THR A 45 -18.44 0.59 4.44
CA THR A 45 -18.73 0.20 5.83
C THR A 45 -19.28 1.38 6.62
N LEU A 46 -20.07 1.10 7.65
CA LEU A 46 -20.72 2.11 8.49
C LEU A 46 -19.73 3.16 9.04
N LEU A 47 -18.60 2.75 9.62
CA LEU A 47 -17.78 3.65 10.44
C LEU A 47 -16.56 4.26 9.75
N PHE A 48 -15.84 3.48 8.93
CA PHE A 48 -14.56 3.92 8.36
C PHE A 48 -14.56 4.03 6.84
N LYS A 49 -15.74 4.02 6.21
CA LYS A 49 -15.91 4.11 4.75
C LYS A 49 -15.05 3.12 3.96
N GLN A 50 -14.77 1.95 4.54
CA GLN A 50 -14.02 0.90 3.87
C GLN A 50 -14.88 0.32 2.76
N LYS A 51 -14.34 0.23 1.56
CA LYS A 51 -15.07 -0.27 0.41
C LYS A 51 -15.16 -1.80 0.42
N TYR A 52 -16.33 -2.35 0.10
CA TYR A 52 -16.55 -3.78 -0.12
C TYR A 52 -17.73 -4.03 -1.08
N CYS A 53 -17.74 -5.16 -1.78
CA CYS A 53 -18.76 -5.51 -2.76
C CYS A 53 -19.77 -6.48 -2.14
N ARG A 54 -21.02 -6.05 -1.97
CA ARG A 54 -22.08 -6.87 -1.35
C ARG A 54 -22.38 -8.15 -2.14
N GLU A 55 -22.40 -8.09 -3.46
CA GLU A 55 -22.67 -9.28 -4.29
C GLU A 55 -21.53 -10.30 -4.24
N CYS A 56 -20.28 -9.84 -4.27
CA CYS A 56 -19.14 -10.73 -4.14
C CYS A 56 -19.00 -11.28 -2.70
N LEU A 57 -19.43 -10.51 -1.70
CA LEU A 57 -19.50 -10.98 -0.31
C LEU A 57 -20.53 -12.09 -0.16
N LEU A 58 -21.73 -11.92 -0.72
CA LEU A 58 -22.76 -12.96 -0.70
C LEU A 58 -22.26 -14.25 -1.33
N ARG A 59 -21.65 -14.16 -2.52
CA ARG A 59 -21.03 -15.32 -3.19
C ARG A 59 -19.97 -15.98 -2.31
N TYR A 60 -19.07 -15.17 -1.74
CA TYR A 60 -18.03 -15.67 -0.85
C TYR A 60 -18.62 -16.42 0.37
N ILE A 61 -19.68 -15.91 0.98
CA ILE A 61 -20.35 -16.56 2.13
C ILE A 61 -20.98 -17.90 1.72
N THR A 62 -21.61 -17.95 0.54
CA THR A 62 -22.21 -19.18 0.01
C THR A 62 -21.15 -20.24 -0.32
N ASP A 63 -19.98 -19.82 -0.79
CA ASP A 63 -18.90 -20.72 -1.22
C ASP A 63 -18.07 -21.28 -0.05
N ILE A 64 -18.07 -20.63 1.12
CA ILE A 64 -17.35 -21.13 2.31
C ILE A 64 -18.17 -22.19 3.06
N THR A 65 -17.63 -23.40 3.19
CA THR A 65 -18.35 -24.54 3.77
C THR A 65 -18.19 -24.65 5.29
N ASP A 66 -17.07 -24.23 5.85
CA ASP A 66 -16.76 -24.33 7.29
C ASP A 66 -17.11 -23.05 8.09
N ASN A 67 -17.12 -23.15 9.42
CA ASN A 67 -17.45 -22.04 10.32
C ASN A 67 -16.21 -21.30 10.87
N TYR A 68 -15.05 -21.40 10.23
CA TYR A 68 -13.85 -20.73 10.74
C TYR A 68 -13.91 -19.21 10.52
N THR A 69 -13.29 -18.47 11.45
CA THR A 69 -13.09 -17.04 11.28
C THR A 69 -11.88 -16.78 10.40
N TYR A 70 -12.13 -16.23 9.20
CA TYR A 70 -11.10 -15.87 8.22
C TYR A 70 -10.69 -14.40 8.26
N LEU A 71 -11.57 -13.57 8.85
CA LEU A 71 -11.55 -12.12 8.77
C LEU A 71 -11.85 -11.52 10.13
N ASP A 72 -11.14 -10.45 10.47
CA ASP A 72 -11.52 -9.60 11.60
C ASP A 72 -12.54 -8.55 11.14
N ILE A 73 -13.82 -8.88 11.30
CA ILE A 73 -14.96 -8.10 10.81
C ILE A 73 -15.94 -7.82 11.96
N TYR A 74 -16.59 -6.66 11.89
CA TYR A 74 -17.76 -6.32 12.69
C TYR A 74 -18.94 -6.04 11.79
N ILE A 75 -20.07 -6.64 12.14
CA ILE A 75 -21.33 -6.56 11.40
C ILE A 75 -22.40 -6.08 12.37
N SER A 76 -23.15 -5.05 11.98
CA SER A 76 -24.28 -4.52 12.74
C SER A 76 -25.59 -4.85 12.02
N THR A 77 -26.68 -4.94 12.80
CA THR A 77 -28.04 -5.04 12.25
C THR A 77 -28.60 -3.64 12.02
N ILE A 78 -29.14 -3.40 10.82
CA ILE A 78 -29.78 -2.13 10.44
C ILE A 78 -31.29 -2.27 10.23
N ASN A 79 -31.82 -3.50 10.25
CA ASN A 79 -33.25 -3.73 10.12
C ASN A 79 -33.67 -4.93 10.99
N SER A 80 -34.41 -4.67 12.06
CA SER A 80 -34.88 -5.70 12.99
C SER A 80 -36.02 -6.57 12.44
N LYS A 81 -36.67 -6.15 11.34
CA LYS A 81 -37.79 -6.85 10.70
C LYS A 81 -37.33 -7.81 9.61
N CYS A 82 -36.27 -8.57 9.87
CA CYS A 82 -35.73 -9.52 8.90
C CYS A 82 -36.29 -10.92 9.13
N ASN A 83 -36.91 -11.50 8.11
CA ASN A 83 -37.51 -12.84 8.19
C ASN A 83 -36.52 -13.96 7.77
N GLU A 84 -35.27 -13.63 7.46
CA GLU A 84 -34.24 -14.61 7.07
C GLU A 84 -33.53 -15.28 8.25
N HIS A 85 -33.88 -14.90 9.47
CA HIS A 85 -33.23 -15.37 10.70
C HIS A 85 -34.23 -16.06 11.61
N GLU A 86 -33.84 -17.21 12.17
CA GLU A 86 -34.64 -17.92 13.18
C GLU A 86 -34.78 -17.11 14.47
N THR A 87 -33.77 -16.31 14.82
CA THR A 87 -33.77 -15.40 15.97
C THR A 87 -33.96 -13.95 15.55
N ILE A 88 -34.87 -13.23 16.22
CA ILE A 88 -35.07 -11.79 16.02
C ILE A 88 -33.77 -11.04 16.36
N ARG A 89 -33.26 -10.25 15.42
CA ARG A 89 -32.13 -9.35 15.63
C ARG A 89 -32.67 -7.96 15.93
N ASN A 90 -32.29 -7.36 17.06
CA ASN A 90 -32.58 -5.96 17.35
C ASN A 90 -31.48 -5.06 16.77
N GLU A 91 -31.67 -3.73 16.83
CA GLU A 91 -30.69 -2.75 16.32
C GLU A 91 -29.37 -2.75 17.10
N GLU A 92 -29.37 -3.30 18.33
CA GLU A 92 -28.17 -3.47 19.16
C GLU A 92 -27.38 -4.74 18.81
N PHE A 93 -27.95 -5.64 17.99
CA PHE A 93 -27.28 -6.87 17.61
C PHE A 93 -26.09 -6.59 16.70
N TYR A 94 -24.93 -7.10 17.12
CA TYR A 94 -23.73 -7.14 16.31
C TYR A 94 -23.10 -8.54 16.35
N THR A 95 -22.38 -8.87 15.28
CA THR A 95 -21.66 -10.14 15.16
C THR A 95 -20.30 -9.95 14.52
N ARG A 96 -19.40 -10.90 14.77
CA ARG A 96 -18.08 -10.99 14.14
C ARG A 96 -17.97 -12.16 13.16
N SER A 97 -19.05 -12.93 13.02
CA SER A 97 -19.14 -14.06 12.11
C SER A 97 -19.62 -13.60 10.74
N ILE A 98 -18.78 -13.76 9.71
CA ILE A 98 -19.16 -13.39 8.34
C ILE A 98 -20.35 -14.20 7.81
N LYS A 99 -20.55 -15.43 8.31
CA LYS A 99 -21.70 -16.28 7.93
C LYS A 99 -23.03 -15.77 8.45
N GLU A 100 -23.02 -14.96 9.50
CA GLU A 100 -24.22 -14.35 10.03
C GLU A 100 -24.63 -13.08 9.26
N TRP A 101 -23.83 -12.63 8.30
CA TRP A 101 -24.17 -11.49 7.46
C TRP A 101 -25.39 -11.78 6.58
N CYS A 102 -26.36 -10.87 6.60
CA CYS A 102 -27.56 -10.93 5.79
C CYS A 102 -27.65 -9.72 4.86
N LYS A 103 -28.00 -9.97 3.59
CA LYS A 103 -28.16 -8.93 2.58
C LYS A 103 -29.29 -7.95 2.91
N ASN A 104 -30.30 -8.39 3.65
CA ASN A 104 -31.50 -7.60 3.91
C ASN A 104 -31.45 -6.80 5.22
N CYS A 105 -30.65 -7.23 6.20
CA CYS A 105 -30.63 -6.59 7.52
C CYS A 105 -29.26 -6.30 8.10
N SER A 106 -28.18 -6.74 7.45
CA SER A 106 -26.82 -6.53 7.97
C SER A 106 -26.05 -5.48 7.18
N ILE A 107 -25.29 -4.67 7.90
CA ILE A 107 -24.25 -3.80 7.36
C ILE A 107 -22.91 -4.16 7.99
N ILE A 108 -21.83 -4.12 7.21
CA ILE A 108 -20.50 -4.25 7.78
C ILE A 108 -20.15 -2.92 8.45
N SER A 109 -19.90 -2.97 9.74
CA SER A 109 -19.53 -1.79 10.53
C SER A 109 -18.11 -1.38 10.20
N TYR A 110 -17.19 -2.37 10.18
CA TYR A 110 -15.81 -2.22 9.71
C TYR A 110 -15.05 -3.56 9.61
N PHE A 111 -13.91 -3.52 8.92
CA PHE A 111 -12.88 -4.54 8.91
C PHE A 111 -11.66 -4.08 9.71
N LYS A 112 -11.21 -4.85 10.70
CA LYS A 112 -10.00 -4.46 11.47
C LYS A 112 -8.72 -4.65 10.66
N GLN A 113 -8.73 -5.57 9.69
CA GLN A 113 -7.62 -5.86 8.79
C GLN A 113 -7.51 -4.92 7.57
N ILE A 114 -8.26 -3.82 7.52
CA ILE A 114 -8.18 -2.86 6.41
C ILE A 114 -7.95 -1.47 7.02
N PRO A 115 -6.71 -0.99 7.13
CA PRO A 115 -6.48 0.31 7.75
C PRO A 115 -7.11 1.43 6.94
N THR A 116 -7.63 2.42 7.66
CA THR A 116 -8.22 3.64 7.08
C THR A 116 -7.48 4.90 7.50
N ASN A 117 -6.58 4.80 8.48
CA ASN A 117 -5.77 5.90 9.00
C ASN A 117 -4.85 6.42 7.89
N SER A 118 -5.26 7.52 7.27
CA SER A 118 -4.74 7.98 5.99
C SER A 118 -3.26 8.34 6.05
N LEU A 119 -2.48 7.75 5.13
CA LEU A 119 -1.17 8.27 4.71
C LEU A 119 -1.28 9.52 3.82
N ALA A 120 -2.50 9.97 3.49
CA ALA A 120 -2.76 10.77 2.31
C ALA A 120 -3.22 12.20 2.58
N TYR A 121 -4.10 12.48 3.53
CA TYR A 121 -4.66 13.82 3.73
C TYR A 121 -5.11 14.02 5.18
N TYR A 122 -5.06 15.28 5.62
CA TYR A 122 -5.63 15.81 6.86
C TYR A 122 -7.06 15.27 7.05
N ASP A 123 -7.24 14.43 8.07
CA ASP A 123 -8.55 13.90 8.49
C ASP A 123 -9.24 14.93 9.38
N ASP A 124 -9.83 15.97 8.80
CA ASP A 124 -10.63 16.96 9.55
C ASP A 124 -12.16 16.70 9.50
N ASP A 125 -12.64 15.74 8.69
CA ASP A 125 -14.09 15.51 8.47
C ASP A 125 -14.55 14.05 8.71
N PHE A 126 -14.30 13.49 9.89
CA PHE A 126 -14.94 12.22 10.31
C PHE A 126 -16.00 12.46 11.38
N ASN A 127 -17.14 11.75 11.29
CA ASN A 127 -18.13 11.76 12.36
C ASN A 127 -17.62 10.88 13.52
N PHE A 128 -17.01 11.53 14.52
CA PHE A 128 -16.30 10.86 15.61
C PHE A 128 -17.23 10.23 16.66
N GLU A 129 -18.50 10.64 16.74
CA GLU A 129 -19.42 10.18 17.80
C GLU A 129 -19.77 8.68 17.65
N GLU A 130 -20.07 8.21 16.44
CA GLU A 130 -20.41 6.80 16.16
C GLU A 130 -19.19 5.87 16.34
N GLN A 131 -17.98 6.36 16.03
CA GLN A 131 -16.73 5.59 16.21
C GLN A 131 -16.40 5.38 17.70
N ASN A 132 -16.65 6.39 18.53
CA ASN A 132 -16.41 6.33 19.97
C ASN A 132 -17.28 5.26 20.67
N MET A 133 -18.46 4.95 20.14
CA MET A 133 -19.32 3.87 20.68
C MET A 133 -18.73 2.48 20.49
N ILE A 134 -18.06 2.21 19.37
CA ILE A 134 -17.41 0.91 19.13
C ILE A 134 -16.05 0.81 19.85
N ILE A 135 -15.30 1.92 19.96
CA ILE A 135 -14.06 1.96 20.77
C ILE A 135 -14.33 1.57 22.24
N LYS A 136 -15.50 1.94 22.79
CA LYS A 136 -15.93 1.47 24.13
C LYS A 136 -16.08 -0.05 24.23
N ASN A 137 -16.46 -0.73 23.15
CA ASN A 137 -16.66 -2.20 23.09
C ASN A 137 -15.39 -2.97 22.65
N GLU A 138 -14.35 -2.27 22.19
CA GLU A 138 -13.06 -2.82 21.74
C GLU A 138 -11.89 -2.44 22.66
N LYS A 139 -12.17 -2.13 23.92
CA LYS A 139 -11.12 -1.76 24.90
C LYS A 139 -9.96 -2.76 24.91
N ASP A 140 -10.28 -4.04 24.91
CA ASP A 140 -9.31 -5.13 25.00
C ASP A 140 -9.20 -5.91 23.68
N CYS A 141 -7.99 -6.37 23.40
CA CYS A 141 -7.74 -7.25 22.29
C CYS A 141 -8.42 -8.60 22.51
N LYS A 142 -9.38 -8.95 21.66
CA LYS A 142 -10.10 -10.24 21.72
C LYS A 142 -9.21 -11.49 21.70
N PHE A 143 -7.97 -11.37 21.24
CA PHE A 143 -7.06 -12.51 21.08
C PHE A 143 -6.05 -12.70 22.20
N CYS A 144 -5.68 -11.63 22.90
CA CYS A 144 -4.67 -11.69 23.97
C CYS A 144 -5.10 -10.99 25.26
N GLY A 145 -6.29 -10.37 25.27
CA GLY A 145 -6.80 -9.60 26.41
C GLY A 145 -6.08 -8.28 26.67
N LYS A 146 -5.03 -7.93 25.90
CA LYS A 146 -4.28 -6.69 26.09
C LYS A 146 -5.15 -5.48 25.79
N LEU A 147 -5.13 -4.50 26.68
CA LEU A 147 -5.79 -3.21 26.52
C LEU A 147 -5.24 -2.48 25.28
N ILE A 148 -6.11 -2.19 24.31
CA ILE A 148 -5.82 -1.44 23.09
C ILE A 148 -6.10 0.06 23.32
N TYR A 149 -7.17 0.37 24.04
CA TYR A 149 -7.62 1.74 24.29
C TYR A 149 -7.53 2.06 25.79
N LYS A 150 -6.50 2.83 26.19
CA LYS A 150 -6.22 3.17 27.61
C LYS A 150 -7.21 4.16 28.21
N THR A 151 -7.77 5.08 27.41
CA THR A 151 -8.75 6.10 27.85
C THR A 151 -9.64 6.44 26.66
N SER A 152 -10.96 6.59 26.88
CA SER A 152 -11.93 7.01 25.86
C SER A 152 -11.75 8.49 25.52
N LEU A 153 -10.56 8.90 25.08
CA LEU A 153 -10.37 10.23 24.52
C LEU A 153 -11.29 10.34 23.30
N LEU A 154 -11.97 11.48 23.18
CA LEU A 154 -12.66 11.82 21.94
C LEU A 154 -11.60 11.77 20.82
N TYR A 155 -11.95 11.25 19.64
CA TYR A 155 -11.13 11.32 18.41
C TYR A 155 -10.01 10.24 18.25
N GLU A 156 -10.16 9.04 18.80
CA GLU A 156 -9.16 7.99 18.55
C GLU A 156 -9.32 7.29 17.18
N LYS A 157 -8.22 7.24 16.41
CA LYS A 157 -8.11 6.48 15.16
C LYS A 157 -8.20 4.97 15.41
N LEU A 158 -8.55 4.18 14.38
CA LEU A 158 -8.55 2.71 14.48
C LEU A 158 -7.18 2.21 14.97
N LYS A 159 -7.17 1.47 16.09
CA LYS A 159 -5.99 0.82 16.65
C LYS A 159 -6.05 -0.69 16.45
N ILE A 160 -4.88 -1.27 16.27
CA ILE A 160 -4.69 -2.70 16.15
C ILE A 160 -3.73 -3.16 17.26
N CYS A 161 -3.98 -4.33 17.85
CA CYS A 161 -3.10 -4.86 18.90
C CYS A 161 -1.76 -5.28 18.32
N SER A 162 -0.66 -4.71 18.84
CA SER A 162 0.71 -4.98 18.41
C SER A 162 1.09 -6.47 18.53
N ASP A 163 0.76 -7.10 19.64
CA ASP A 163 1.06 -8.52 19.88
C ASP A 163 0.28 -9.46 18.95
N CYS A 164 -0.88 -9.01 18.48
CA CYS A 164 -1.78 -9.80 17.65
C CYS A 164 -1.75 -9.39 16.19
N TYR A 165 -0.95 -8.40 15.79
CA TYR A 165 -0.76 -7.99 14.41
C TYR A 165 0.69 -7.52 14.25
N PRO A 166 1.67 -8.41 14.47
CA PRO A 166 3.07 -8.07 14.36
C PRO A 166 3.44 -7.81 12.90
N ILE A 167 4.12 -6.70 12.69
CA ILE A 167 4.83 -6.43 11.44
C ILE A 167 6.12 -7.23 11.48
N SER A 168 6.50 -7.82 10.36
CA SER A 168 7.81 -8.43 10.20
C SER A 168 8.48 -7.91 8.95
N TYR A 169 9.79 -8.07 8.86
CA TYR A 169 10.55 -7.73 7.68
C TYR A 169 11.63 -8.78 7.42
N GLU A 170 12.06 -8.91 6.18
CA GLU A 170 13.22 -9.71 5.81
C GLU A 170 13.97 -9.07 4.64
N PHE A 171 15.21 -9.48 4.46
CA PHE A 171 16.04 -9.10 3.32
C PHE A 171 16.20 -10.32 2.42
N ILE A 172 15.84 -10.20 1.15
CA ILE A 172 15.99 -11.28 0.16
C ILE A 172 16.92 -10.84 -0.96
N ILE A 173 17.50 -11.79 -1.67
CA ILE A 173 18.22 -11.52 -2.93
C ILE A 173 17.16 -11.41 -4.03
N SER A 174 17.15 -10.29 -4.75
CA SER A 174 16.28 -10.08 -5.89
C SER A 174 16.60 -11.08 -6.99
N SER A 175 15.59 -11.77 -7.51
CA SER A 175 15.73 -12.62 -8.70
C SER A 175 15.95 -11.81 -9.98
N THR A 176 15.77 -10.49 -9.94
CA THR A 176 15.84 -9.59 -11.10
C THR A 176 17.17 -8.85 -11.14
N THR A 177 17.66 -8.39 -9.99
CA THR A 177 18.85 -7.52 -9.91
C THR A 177 20.01 -8.12 -9.14
N GLU A 178 19.84 -9.31 -8.52
CA GLU A 178 20.81 -9.94 -7.62
C GLU A 178 21.16 -9.12 -6.37
N GLU A 179 20.51 -7.96 -6.18
CA GLU A 179 20.70 -7.12 -5.01
C GLU A 179 19.84 -7.57 -3.82
N THR A 180 20.32 -7.27 -2.62
CA THR A 180 19.57 -7.52 -1.39
C THR A 180 18.47 -6.47 -1.21
N ILE A 181 17.20 -6.87 -1.29
CA ILE A 181 16.02 -5.99 -1.14
C ILE A 181 15.27 -6.28 0.16
N PRO A 182 14.79 -5.25 0.89
CA PRO A 182 13.92 -5.46 2.04
C PRO A 182 12.46 -5.63 1.65
N ILE A 183 11.78 -6.52 2.36
CA ILE A 183 10.35 -6.76 2.29
C ILE A 183 9.74 -6.57 3.67
N PHE A 184 8.70 -5.75 3.75
CA PHE A 184 7.85 -5.60 4.93
C PHE A 184 6.58 -6.43 4.75
N TYR A 185 6.26 -7.24 5.75
CA TYR A 185 5.04 -8.03 5.81
C TYR A 185 4.07 -7.35 6.76
N LEU A 186 3.05 -6.72 6.17
CA LEU A 186 1.96 -6.11 6.91
C LEU A 186 0.87 -7.15 7.18
N PRO A 187 0.42 -7.32 8.42
CA PRO A 187 -0.61 -8.28 8.80
C PRO A 187 -2.04 -7.84 8.43
N TRP A 188 -2.17 -6.82 7.57
CA TRP A 188 -3.42 -6.24 7.09
C TRP A 188 -3.36 -5.93 5.59
N TRP A 189 -4.51 -5.64 5.02
CA TRP A 189 -4.74 -5.35 3.62
C TRP A 189 -4.63 -3.84 3.36
N ASP A 190 -3.46 -3.42 2.87
CA ASP A 190 -3.20 -2.02 2.50
C ASP A 190 -3.99 -1.61 1.25
N THR A 191 -4.94 -0.69 1.40
CA THR A 191 -5.78 -0.17 0.29
C THR A 191 -5.33 1.20 -0.21
N PHE A 192 -4.27 1.79 0.36
CA PHE A 192 -3.83 3.14 0.00
C PHE A 192 -3.43 3.27 -1.47
N CYS A 193 -3.76 4.41 -2.08
CA CYS A 193 -3.56 4.65 -3.51
C CYS A 193 -2.29 5.45 -3.83
N VAL A 194 -1.49 5.79 -2.82
CA VAL A 194 -0.29 6.62 -2.92
C VAL A 194 0.93 5.91 -2.35
N CYS A 195 2.09 6.19 -2.94
CA CYS A 195 3.36 5.65 -2.48
C CYS A 195 3.72 6.13 -1.08
N VAL A 196 4.19 5.23 -0.21
CA VAL A 196 4.61 5.56 1.16
C VAL A 196 5.80 6.53 1.20
N ARG A 197 6.63 6.53 0.15
CA ARG A 197 7.82 7.39 0.02
C ARG A 197 7.53 8.72 -0.67
N CYS A 198 7.12 8.69 -1.93
CA CYS A 198 7.01 9.90 -2.75
C CYS A 198 5.58 10.44 -2.90
N LYS A 199 4.59 9.78 -2.28
CA LYS A 199 3.17 10.14 -2.35
C LYS A 199 2.54 10.17 -3.75
N ALA A 200 3.30 9.83 -4.79
CA ALA A 200 2.75 9.68 -6.14
C ALA A 200 1.70 8.57 -6.19
N LYS A 201 0.71 8.75 -7.08
CA LYS A 201 -0.34 7.76 -7.31
C LYS A 201 0.27 6.44 -7.77
N LEU A 202 -0.11 5.36 -7.11
CA LEU A 202 0.35 4.02 -7.45
C LEU A 202 -0.28 3.55 -8.76
N LEU A 203 0.52 2.88 -9.57
CA LEU A 203 0.06 2.17 -10.76
C LEU A 203 -0.54 0.83 -10.35
N SER A 204 -1.64 0.45 -11.00
CA SER A 204 -2.21 -0.89 -10.82
C SER A 204 -1.33 -1.92 -11.54
N GLY A 205 -0.96 -2.99 -10.83
CA GLY A 205 -0.29 -4.18 -11.36
C GLY A 205 -1.23 -5.39 -11.46
N GLY A 206 -2.55 -5.17 -11.38
CA GLY A 206 -3.57 -6.21 -11.34
C GLY A 206 -4.39 -6.19 -10.04
N ALA A 207 -5.24 -7.20 -9.85
CA ALA A 207 -6.23 -7.21 -8.76
C ALA A 207 -5.65 -7.18 -7.34
N ASN A 208 -4.37 -7.56 -7.17
CA ASN A 208 -3.70 -7.73 -5.88
C ASN A 208 -2.35 -7.00 -5.82
N GLN A 209 -2.05 -6.18 -6.82
CA GLN A 209 -0.74 -5.55 -6.97
C GLN A 209 -0.89 -4.09 -7.35
N LYS A 210 -0.07 -3.27 -6.75
CA LYS A 210 0.09 -1.86 -7.06
C LYS A 210 1.53 -1.49 -6.80
N TRP A 211 2.06 -0.50 -7.50
CA TRP A 211 3.47 -0.19 -7.39
C TRP A 211 3.75 1.27 -7.72
N CYS A 212 4.84 1.76 -7.16
CA CYS A 212 5.32 3.11 -7.40
C CYS A 212 6.39 3.10 -8.48
N SER A 213 6.10 3.75 -9.59
CA SER A 213 7.02 3.86 -10.72
C SER A 213 8.22 4.76 -10.50
N TYR A 214 8.09 5.68 -9.55
CA TYR A 214 9.15 6.59 -9.15
C TYR A 214 10.13 5.95 -8.17
N CYS A 215 9.63 5.12 -7.24
CA CYS A 215 10.43 4.57 -6.14
C CYS A 215 10.76 3.08 -6.27
N PHE A 216 10.24 2.38 -7.29
CA PHE A 216 10.30 0.92 -7.40
C PHE A 216 9.83 0.20 -6.13
N ILE A 217 8.78 0.72 -5.50
CA ILE A 217 8.14 0.10 -4.33
C ILE A 217 6.93 -0.67 -4.82
N ILE A 218 6.89 -1.97 -4.53
CA ILE A 218 5.81 -2.87 -4.93
C ILE A 218 4.98 -3.20 -3.70
N TYR A 219 3.67 -3.21 -3.87
CA TYR A 219 2.71 -3.64 -2.86
C TYR A 219 2.00 -4.87 -3.43
N SER A 220 2.15 -6.00 -2.76
CA SER A 220 1.59 -7.28 -3.21
C SER A 220 0.73 -7.90 -2.11
N GLY A 221 -0.56 -8.06 -2.38
CA GLY A 221 -1.55 -8.53 -1.40
C GLY A 221 -1.85 -10.03 -1.50
N CYS A 222 -1.96 -10.71 -0.36
CA CYS A 222 -2.47 -12.08 -0.29
C CYS A 222 -3.99 -12.12 -0.06
N ARG A 223 -4.75 -12.50 -1.10
CA ARG A 223 -6.22 -12.59 -1.06
C ARG A 223 -6.80 -13.61 -0.10
N TYR A 224 -5.99 -14.56 0.38
CA TYR A 224 -6.45 -15.58 1.32
C TYR A 224 -6.23 -15.17 2.77
N CYS A 225 -5.34 -14.21 3.03
CA CYS A 225 -4.93 -13.82 4.37
C CYS A 225 -5.26 -12.37 4.71
N LEU A 226 -5.61 -11.55 3.70
CA LEU A 226 -5.70 -10.09 3.80
C LEU A 226 -4.44 -9.47 4.43
N THR A 227 -3.27 -9.81 3.87
CA THR A 227 -1.97 -9.27 4.25
C THR A 227 -1.33 -8.59 3.04
N THR A 228 -0.49 -7.58 3.26
CA THR A 228 0.25 -6.91 2.19
C THR A 228 1.74 -7.02 2.41
N ASN A 229 2.48 -7.35 1.36
CA ASN A 229 3.93 -7.23 1.32
C ASN A 229 4.29 -5.90 0.66
N ILE A 230 5.10 -5.07 1.33
CA ILE A 230 5.72 -3.88 0.74
C ILE A 230 7.18 -4.22 0.43
N ILE A 231 7.54 -4.18 -0.85
CA ILE A 231 8.84 -4.61 -1.36
C ILE A 231 9.57 -3.37 -1.87
N PHE A 232 10.74 -3.11 -1.31
CA PHE A 232 11.57 -1.95 -1.67
C PHE A 232 12.64 -2.36 -2.67
N GLY A 233 12.23 -2.52 -3.92
CA GLY A 233 13.07 -3.00 -5.01
C GLY A 233 12.28 -3.84 -6.00
N LEU A 234 12.97 -4.36 -7.01
CA LEU A 234 12.40 -5.20 -8.05
C LEU A 234 12.57 -6.68 -7.69
N THR A 235 11.54 -7.49 -7.94
CA THR A 235 11.59 -8.96 -7.83
C THR A 235 10.46 -9.55 -8.65
N CYS A 236 10.64 -10.76 -9.16
CA CYS A 236 9.63 -11.44 -9.98
C CYS A 236 8.56 -12.15 -9.14
N GLN A 237 8.80 -12.37 -7.85
CA GLN A 237 7.86 -13.04 -6.96
C GLN A 237 8.09 -12.69 -5.50
N THR A 238 7.05 -12.92 -4.70
CA THR A 238 7.10 -12.88 -3.24
C THR A 238 6.27 -14.02 -2.69
N HIS A 239 6.32 -14.28 -1.38
CA HIS A 239 5.41 -15.22 -0.72
C HIS A 239 4.63 -14.52 0.40
N CYS A 240 3.42 -14.99 0.68
CA CYS A 240 2.68 -14.54 1.86
C CYS A 240 3.34 -15.11 3.12
N LYS A 241 3.70 -14.27 4.09
CA LYS A 241 4.34 -14.72 5.34
C LYS A 241 3.46 -15.71 6.12
N LYS A 242 2.14 -15.52 6.05
CA LYS A 242 1.13 -16.33 6.76
C LYS A 242 0.84 -17.67 6.11
N CYS A 243 0.37 -17.69 4.86
CA CYS A 243 -0.02 -18.93 4.19
C CYS A 243 1.06 -19.54 3.28
N LYS A 244 2.24 -18.92 3.19
CA LYS A 244 3.38 -19.36 2.38
C LYS A 244 3.13 -19.47 0.85
N ARG A 245 1.92 -19.14 0.38
CA ARG A 245 1.61 -19.10 -1.07
C ARG A 245 2.54 -18.13 -1.78
N VAL A 246 3.10 -18.60 -2.89
CA VAL A 246 3.89 -17.79 -3.83
C VAL A 246 2.94 -16.87 -4.61
N MET A 247 3.37 -15.63 -4.78
CA MET A 247 2.66 -14.56 -5.46
C MET A 247 3.59 -13.99 -6.53
N PRO A 248 3.34 -14.28 -7.83
CA PRO A 248 4.12 -13.70 -8.91
C PRO A 248 3.91 -12.19 -8.95
N ILE A 249 4.93 -11.45 -9.35
CA ILE A 249 4.88 -9.98 -9.47
C ILE A 249 4.90 -9.61 -10.94
N PHE A 250 3.93 -8.81 -11.36
CA PHE A 250 3.80 -8.33 -12.73
C PHE A 250 4.08 -6.82 -12.74
N ILE A 251 5.29 -6.46 -13.14
CA ILE A 251 5.68 -5.08 -13.43
C ILE A 251 5.92 -5.00 -14.92
N ASP A 252 5.47 -3.93 -15.55
CA ASP A 252 5.75 -3.69 -16.95
C ASP A 252 7.27 -3.53 -17.15
N ASN A 253 7.91 -4.55 -17.73
CA ASN A 253 9.36 -4.61 -17.91
C ASN A 253 9.90 -3.49 -18.80
N THR A 254 9.05 -2.81 -19.58
CA THR A 254 9.44 -1.65 -20.40
C THR A 254 9.89 -0.44 -19.56
N ILE A 255 9.65 -0.47 -18.26
CA ILE A 255 9.93 0.63 -17.33
C ILE A 255 11.37 0.55 -16.78
N VAL A 256 11.97 -0.64 -16.78
CA VAL A 256 13.28 -0.89 -16.14
C VAL A 256 14.41 -1.06 -17.16
N ASN A 257 14.11 -1.56 -18.36
CA ASN A 257 15.13 -2.03 -19.28
C ASN A 257 15.13 -1.17 -20.55
N ILE A 258 16.04 -0.20 -20.64
CA ILE A 258 16.32 0.53 -21.89
C ILE A 258 17.17 -0.35 -22.83
N GLY A 259 17.59 -1.54 -22.37
CA GLY A 259 18.47 -2.43 -23.13
C GLY A 259 19.93 -2.01 -23.01
N SER A 260 20.29 -1.25 -21.97
CA SER A 260 21.63 -0.73 -21.74
C SER A 260 22.04 -0.89 -20.28
N ASN A 261 22.77 -1.97 -20.00
CA ASN A 261 23.14 -2.40 -18.64
C ASN A 261 23.70 -1.28 -17.74
N GLU A 262 24.53 -0.35 -18.26
CA GLU A 262 25.13 0.72 -17.45
C GLU A 262 24.17 1.85 -17.06
N ILE A 263 23.29 2.26 -17.97
CA ILE A 263 22.30 3.32 -17.70
C ILE A 263 21.22 2.76 -16.79
N ASP A 264 20.77 1.53 -17.06
CA ASP A 264 19.77 0.83 -16.27
C ASP A 264 20.29 0.60 -14.84
N ASP A 265 21.57 0.22 -14.68
CA ASP A 265 22.25 0.11 -13.38
C ASP A 265 22.40 1.46 -12.66
N PHE A 266 22.81 2.53 -13.36
CA PHE A 266 22.90 3.88 -12.78
C PHE A 266 21.54 4.37 -12.29
N VAL A 267 20.51 4.22 -13.12
CA VAL A 267 19.12 4.53 -12.82
C VAL A 267 18.65 3.77 -11.60
N TYR A 268 18.90 2.46 -11.57
CA TYR A 268 18.48 1.59 -10.50
C TYR A 268 19.20 1.97 -9.21
N LYS A 269 20.53 2.13 -9.20
CA LYS A 269 21.32 2.52 -8.01
C LYS A 269 20.93 3.87 -7.44
N LYS A 270 20.57 4.86 -8.28
CA LYS A 270 20.07 6.16 -7.79
C LYS A 270 18.67 6.09 -7.19
N ARG A 271 17.84 5.16 -7.64
CA ARG A 271 16.48 4.96 -7.13
C ARG A 271 16.41 3.98 -5.98
N ASN A 272 17.35 3.05 -5.91
CA ASN A 272 17.32 1.94 -4.98
C ASN A 272 17.66 2.42 -3.58
N ILE A 273 16.61 2.45 -2.76
CA ILE A 273 16.62 2.94 -1.39
C ILE A 273 17.41 2.00 -0.49
N VAL A 274 17.68 0.75 -0.93
CA VAL A 274 18.37 -0.30 -0.16
C VAL A 274 19.60 0.20 0.61
N ASN A 275 20.38 1.11 0.02
CA ASN A 275 21.56 1.67 0.68
C ASN A 275 21.22 2.60 1.86
N ASP A 276 20.14 3.38 1.77
CA ASP A 276 19.61 4.17 2.88
C ASP A 276 18.98 3.27 3.95
N LEU A 277 18.43 2.11 3.54
CA LEU A 277 17.68 1.24 4.43
C LEU A 277 18.56 0.42 5.37
N LYS A 278 19.68 -0.13 4.91
CA LYS A 278 20.52 -1.05 5.71
C LYS A 278 20.91 -0.52 7.11
N ASN A 279 21.02 0.80 7.27
CA ASN A 279 21.40 1.44 8.54
C ASN A 279 20.22 1.87 9.44
N ILE A 280 18.99 1.92 8.93
CA ILE A 280 17.84 2.54 9.63
C ILE A 280 16.96 1.52 10.39
N TYR A 281 16.80 0.29 9.88
CA TYR A 281 15.70 -0.59 10.33
C TYR A 281 15.99 -1.47 11.54
N THR A 282 17.24 -1.61 11.97
CA THR A 282 17.60 -2.58 13.03
C THR A 282 17.42 -2.06 14.46
N LYS A 283 17.08 -0.78 14.67
CA LYS A 283 16.96 -0.19 16.02
C LYS A 283 15.66 0.59 16.31
N ASP A 284 14.93 1.05 15.31
CA ASP A 284 13.87 2.07 15.49
C ASP A 284 12.42 1.55 15.33
N ILE A 285 12.16 0.41 14.67
CA ILE A 285 10.77 -0.02 14.42
C ILE A 285 10.06 -0.46 15.71
N ASP A 286 10.81 -1.01 16.67
CA ASP A 286 10.31 -1.43 17.98
C ASP A 286 9.91 -0.23 18.86
N LYS A 287 10.23 1.01 18.46
CA LYS A 287 9.90 2.25 19.20
C LYS A 287 8.44 2.71 19.01
N TYR A 288 7.73 2.17 18.03
CA TYR A 288 6.34 2.56 17.71
C TYR A 288 5.35 1.64 18.45
N ASP A 289 5.32 1.77 19.77
CA ASP A 289 4.96 0.71 20.75
C ASP A 289 3.46 0.33 20.86
N ASP A 290 2.49 1.23 20.58
CA ASP A 290 1.08 0.94 20.91
C ASP A 290 0.16 0.60 19.70
N ASN A 291 0.49 1.02 18.48
CA ASN A 291 -0.34 0.76 17.29
C ASN A 291 0.51 0.42 16.06
N PRO A 292 0.45 -0.81 15.53
CA PRO A 292 1.17 -1.21 14.32
C PRO A 292 0.96 -0.28 13.12
N LEU A 293 -0.19 0.39 13.02
CA LEU A 293 -0.46 1.31 11.93
C LEU A 293 0.50 2.52 11.89
N ASN A 294 1.20 2.82 12.98
CA ASN A 294 2.23 3.86 13.03
C ASN A 294 3.45 3.54 12.15
N VAL A 295 3.57 2.32 11.61
CA VAL A 295 4.58 1.97 10.60
C VAL A 295 4.55 2.91 9.39
N TYR A 296 3.38 3.46 9.08
CA TYR A 296 3.22 4.40 7.98
C TYR A 296 3.84 5.78 8.29
N ASP A 297 3.77 6.22 9.55
CA ASP A 297 4.48 7.42 10.01
C ASP A 297 5.99 7.17 10.02
N PHE A 298 6.43 6.00 10.45
CA PHE A 298 7.83 5.58 10.34
C PHE A 298 8.33 5.61 8.88
N PHE A 299 7.56 5.04 7.95
CA PHE A 299 7.88 5.15 6.53
C PHE A 299 7.95 6.60 6.09
N LYS A 300 7.02 7.45 6.53
CA LYS A 300 7.04 8.88 6.21
C LYS A 300 8.29 9.56 6.77
N GLU A 301 8.64 9.35 8.03
CA GLU A 301 9.77 10.02 8.69
C GLU A 301 11.13 9.60 8.16
N LYS A 302 11.28 8.31 7.83
CA LYS A 302 12.57 7.70 7.47
C LYS A 302 12.79 7.55 5.97
N LEU A 303 11.71 7.36 5.19
CA LEU A 303 11.82 7.13 3.74
C LEU A 303 11.48 8.34 2.90
N CYS A 304 10.62 9.25 3.40
CA CYS A 304 10.33 10.44 2.62
C CYS A 304 11.63 11.20 2.40
N VAL A 305 11.83 11.59 1.15
CA VAL A 305 12.93 12.47 0.78
C VAL A 305 12.67 13.77 1.52
N LYS A 306 13.34 13.97 2.67
CA LYS A 306 13.54 15.31 3.20
C LYS A 306 14.18 16.07 2.05
N SER A 307 13.68 17.26 1.76
CA SER A 307 14.25 18.19 0.79
C SER A 307 15.72 18.46 1.16
N VAL A 308 16.61 17.54 0.82
CA VAL A 308 18.04 17.79 0.85
C VAL A 308 18.28 18.72 -0.32
N SER A 309 19.03 19.78 -0.07
CA SER A 309 19.53 20.82 -0.96
C SER A 309 20.31 20.33 -2.19
N GLU A 310 20.15 19.07 -2.60
CA GLU A 310 20.68 18.49 -3.83
C GLU A 310 19.55 18.27 -4.85
N ALA A 311 19.81 18.60 -6.11
CA ALA A 311 18.89 18.29 -7.20
C ALA A 311 18.49 16.80 -7.20
N ILE A 312 17.21 16.54 -6.95
CA ILE A 312 16.64 15.18 -6.97
C ILE A 312 16.42 14.79 -8.43
N ILE A 313 17.16 13.79 -8.91
CA ILE A 313 16.88 13.15 -10.20
C ILE A 313 15.70 12.21 -10.00
N GLU A 314 14.57 12.56 -10.63
CA GLU A 314 13.36 11.76 -10.64
C GLU A 314 13.17 11.10 -12.01
N TRP A 315 12.76 9.84 -12.04
CA TRP A 315 12.37 9.20 -13.28
C TRP A 315 10.89 9.30 -13.53
N ILE A 316 10.55 9.63 -14.77
CA ILE A 316 9.19 9.85 -15.19
C ILE A 316 8.82 8.73 -16.17
N PRO A 317 7.78 7.93 -15.87
CA PRO A 317 7.27 6.98 -16.84
C PRO A 317 6.81 7.68 -18.10
N TYR A 318 7.16 7.13 -19.26
CA TYR A 318 6.72 7.69 -20.55
C TYR A 318 5.20 7.84 -20.63
N SER A 319 4.44 6.93 -20.01
CA SER A 319 2.98 7.00 -19.92
C SER A 319 2.43 8.21 -19.14
N ARG A 320 3.27 8.89 -18.35
CA ARG A 320 2.98 10.14 -17.62
C ARG A 320 3.30 11.40 -18.41
N ILE A 321 3.89 11.25 -19.59
CA ILE A 321 4.13 12.34 -20.54
C ILE A 321 3.01 12.36 -21.58
N LYS A 322 2.44 13.54 -21.81
CA LYS A 322 1.40 13.79 -22.82
C LYS A 322 1.76 15.01 -23.66
N ASN A 323 1.08 15.18 -24.79
CA ASN A 323 1.18 16.38 -25.64
C ASN A 323 2.62 16.66 -26.12
N LEU A 324 3.33 15.61 -26.56
CA LEU A 324 4.70 15.73 -27.05
C LEU A 324 4.72 16.54 -28.36
N LYS A 325 5.25 17.76 -28.33
CA LYS A 325 5.37 18.65 -29.49
C LYS A 325 6.84 19.00 -29.71
N GLU A 326 7.37 18.70 -30.88
CA GLU A 326 8.75 19.04 -31.22
C GLU A 326 8.96 20.55 -31.22
N ILE A 327 10.01 21.01 -30.53
CA ILE A 327 10.44 22.42 -30.51
C ILE A 327 11.59 22.60 -31.50
N THR A 328 12.61 21.75 -31.41
CA THR A 328 13.81 21.84 -32.25
C THR A 328 14.56 20.51 -32.30
N LYS A 329 15.38 20.35 -33.32
CA LYS A 329 16.27 19.20 -33.51
C LYS A 329 17.69 19.70 -33.71
N GLY A 330 18.60 19.24 -32.86
CA GLY A 330 20.04 19.41 -33.03
C GLY A 330 20.72 18.08 -33.37
N ASP A 331 22.04 18.12 -33.49
CA ASP A 331 22.85 16.97 -33.90
C ASP A 331 22.80 15.82 -32.87
N PHE A 332 22.66 16.15 -31.58
CA PHE A 332 22.70 15.19 -30.47
C PHE A 332 21.32 14.86 -29.88
N GLY A 333 20.24 15.42 -30.42
CA GLY A 333 18.91 15.17 -29.88
C GLY A 333 17.81 16.08 -30.40
N ILE A 334 16.58 15.70 -30.06
CA ILE A 334 15.35 16.44 -30.36
C ILE A 334 14.77 16.94 -29.04
N ILE A 335 14.43 18.22 -28.97
CA ILE A 335 13.78 18.82 -27.80
C ILE A 335 12.28 18.91 -28.09
N TYR A 336 11.49 18.39 -27.17
CA TYR A 336 10.03 18.43 -27.19
C TYR A 336 9.51 19.28 -26.04
N GLN A 337 8.43 20.01 -26.28
CA GLN A 337 7.52 20.45 -25.24
C GLN A 337 6.58 19.30 -24.87
N ALA A 338 6.29 19.11 -23.60
CA ALA A 338 5.34 18.11 -23.16
C ALA A 338 4.60 18.53 -21.90
N THR A 339 3.55 17.79 -21.57
CA THR A 339 2.85 17.88 -20.28
C THR A 339 3.23 16.67 -19.43
N TRP A 340 3.84 16.90 -18.27
CA TRP A 340 4.04 15.91 -17.22
C TRP A 340 2.82 15.89 -16.30
N LEU A 341 2.02 14.83 -16.40
CA LEU A 341 0.73 14.72 -15.70
C LEU A 341 0.87 14.80 -14.17
N ASP A 342 1.88 14.15 -13.62
CA ASP A 342 2.08 14.08 -12.16
C ASP A 342 2.79 15.33 -11.63
N GLY A 343 3.62 15.97 -12.45
CA GLY A 343 4.37 17.18 -12.12
C GLY A 343 5.52 16.99 -11.14
N GLY A 344 6.39 18.00 -11.08
CA GLY A 344 7.51 18.07 -10.15
C GLY A 344 7.06 18.28 -8.71
N ILE A 345 7.96 17.93 -7.78
CA ILE A 345 7.78 18.19 -6.35
C ILE A 345 7.95 19.69 -6.10
N SER A 346 6.98 20.33 -5.47
CA SER A 346 7.01 21.77 -5.16
C SER A 346 7.09 22.04 -3.65
N GLY A 347 7.98 22.95 -3.24
CA GLY A 347 8.03 23.54 -1.90
C GLY A 347 8.92 22.82 -0.88
N GLY A 348 9.42 23.59 0.10
CA GLY A 348 10.41 23.16 1.10
C GLY A 348 9.98 22.03 2.04
N THR A 349 8.71 21.60 1.99
CA THR A 349 8.19 20.49 2.78
C THR A 349 8.09 19.17 1.99
N GLY A 350 8.26 19.18 0.67
CA GLY A 350 8.27 17.96 -0.16
C GLY A 350 6.92 17.23 -0.28
N TYR A 351 5.81 17.87 0.11
CA TYR A 351 4.50 17.21 0.25
C TYR A 351 3.48 17.52 -0.86
N SER A 352 3.80 18.35 -1.85
CA SER A 352 2.89 18.65 -2.97
C SER A 352 3.59 18.57 -4.32
N ARG A 353 2.83 18.17 -5.35
CA ARG A 353 3.28 18.15 -6.75
C ARG A 353 2.41 19.06 -7.60
N LYS A 354 3.05 19.79 -8.53
CA LYS A 354 2.35 20.67 -9.46
C LYS A 354 1.83 19.87 -10.66
N LYS A 355 0.66 19.26 -10.54
CA LYS A 355 0.06 18.44 -11.61
C LYS A 355 -0.03 19.19 -12.94
N ASN A 356 0.08 18.43 -14.04
CA ASN A 356 0.02 18.93 -15.42
C ASN A 356 1.06 20.01 -15.72
N GLU A 357 2.30 19.76 -15.31
CA GLU A 357 3.41 20.69 -15.53
C GLU A 357 3.89 20.64 -16.99
N THR A 358 4.09 21.81 -17.59
CA THR A 358 4.74 21.91 -18.90
C THR A 358 6.24 21.72 -18.73
N VAL A 359 6.81 20.74 -19.42
CA VAL A 359 8.22 20.36 -19.33
C VAL A 359 8.88 20.33 -20.71
N ALA A 360 10.19 20.54 -20.73
CA ALA A 360 11.02 20.26 -21.90
C ALA A 360 11.61 18.84 -21.79
N ILE A 361 11.51 18.05 -22.86
CA ILE A 361 12.03 16.69 -22.94
C ILE A 361 13.05 16.61 -24.05
N LYS A 362 14.29 16.26 -23.71
CA LYS A 362 15.33 15.96 -24.71
C LYS A 362 15.32 14.46 -25.01
N ARG A 363 15.01 14.11 -26.26
CA ARG A 363 15.21 12.76 -26.81
C ARG A 363 16.57 12.71 -27.50
N PHE A 364 17.46 11.91 -26.96
CA PHE A 364 18.78 11.69 -27.58
C PHE A 364 18.65 10.83 -28.84
N ILE A 365 19.42 11.17 -29.87
CA ILE A 365 19.55 10.40 -31.10
C ILE A 365 20.76 9.48 -30.94
N ASP A 366 20.64 8.21 -31.31
CA ASP A 366 21.72 7.21 -31.25
C ASP A 366 22.35 7.01 -29.85
N CYS A 367 21.50 6.81 -28.84
CA CYS A 367 21.90 6.58 -27.45
C CYS A 367 22.81 5.36 -27.25
N ILE A 368 22.86 4.44 -28.21
CA ILE A 368 23.64 3.20 -28.12
C ILE A 368 25.13 3.50 -28.35
N ASN A 369 25.45 4.40 -29.26
CA ASN A 369 26.82 4.76 -29.63
C ASN A 369 27.40 5.90 -28.76
N HIS A 370 26.55 6.72 -28.13
CA HIS A 370 26.95 7.90 -27.33
C HIS A 370 26.60 7.79 -25.83
N LYS A 371 26.62 6.59 -25.26
CA LYS A 371 26.22 6.31 -23.86
C LYS A 371 26.95 7.15 -22.81
N ARG A 372 28.25 7.36 -22.99
CA ARG A 372 29.09 8.11 -22.03
C ARG A 372 28.76 9.59 -22.03
N ASP A 373 28.47 10.16 -23.20
CA ASP A 373 28.09 11.56 -23.35
C ASP A 373 26.71 11.82 -22.72
N LEU A 374 25.77 10.89 -22.90
CA LEU A 374 24.47 10.90 -22.23
C LEU A 374 24.60 10.87 -20.70
N LEU A 375 25.39 9.93 -20.17
CA LEU A 375 25.60 9.81 -18.72
C LEU A 375 26.30 11.05 -18.15
N ASN A 376 27.31 11.57 -18.84
CA ASN A 376 28.00 12.80 -18.44
C ASN A 376 27.03 13.98 -18.42
N GLU A 377 26.19 14.15 -19.44
CA GLU A 377 25.21 15.24 -19.49
C GLU A 377 24.20 15.13 -18.33
N VAL A 378 23.66 13.93 -18.06
CA VAL A 378 22.73 13.69 -16.93
C VAL A 378 23.40 13.97 -15.58
N ILE A 379 24.67 13.56 -15.40
CA ILE A 379 25.44 13.82 -14.19
C ILE A 379 25.71 15.32 -14.03
N ILE A 380 26.10 16.00 -15.12
CA ILE A 380 26.40 17.43 -15.15
C ILE A 380 25.17 18.27 -14.78
N PHE A 381 23.98 17.94 -15.29
CA PHE A 381 22.74 18.62 -14.92
C PHE A 381 22.42 18.55 -13.41
N LYS A 382 22.97 17.57 -12.69
CA LYS A 382 22.86 17.52 -11.22
C LYS A 382 23.66 18.64 -10.53
N PHE A 383 24.78 19.05 -11.11
CA PHE A 383 25.71 20.01 -10.50
C PHE A 383 25.41 21.48 -10.83
N PHE A 384 24.65 21.76 -11.89
CA PHE A 384 24.37 23.14 -12.34
C PHE A 384 23.08 23.77 -11.78
N ASN A 385 22.33 23.09 -10.91
CA ASN A 385 21.19 23.69 -10.19
C ASN A 385 21.60 24.17 -8.79
N VAL A 386 22.59 25.07 -8.76
CA VAL A 386 22.79 26.00 -7.64
C VAL A 386 22.68 27.39 -8.24
N ASN A 387 21.53 28.03 -8.06
CA ASN A 387 21.34 29.48 -8.06
C ASN A 387 20.02 29.80 -7.36
#